data_AF-A0A1J4X1I9-F1
#
_entry.id   AF-A0A1J4X1I9-F1
#
_cell.length_a   1.000
_cell.length_b   1.000
_cell.length_c   1.000
_cell.angle_alpha   90.00
_cell.angle_beta   90.00
_cell.angle_gamma   90.00
#
_symmetry.space_group_name_H-M   'P 1'
#
loop_
_entity.id
_entity.type
_entity.pdbx_description
1 polymer ?
#
loop_
_entity_poly.entity_id
_entity_poly.type
_entity_poly.pdbx_seq_one_letter_code
_entity_poly.pdbx_strand_id
1 'polypeptide(L)' 'MNPKWILGIVIGFLILRYAYQIKNFSGNWDWAEKVFGAGGTHTAIKLVGILAIIFSVMAMTGGIRSFLVGTIGRFFPLSQ' A
#
# COMPACT_ATOMS: atom_id res chain seq x y z
N MET A 1 -12.06 12.55 13.41
CA MET A 1 -10.85 11.79 13.04
C MET A 1 -11.13 10.31 13.28
N ASN A 2 -11.29 9.49 12.25
CA ASN A 2 -11.65 8.09 12.44
C ASN A 2 -10.40 7.29 12.89
N PRO A 3 -10.41 6.66 14.09
CA PRO A 3 -9.22 5.99 14.64
C PRO A 3 -8.74 4.81 13.78
N LYS A 4 -9.62 4.27 12.93
CA LYS A 4 -9.36 3.13 12.04
C LYS A 4 -8.21 3.37 11.06
N TRP A 5 -8.00 4.62 10.63
CA TRP A 5 -6.95 4.93 9.64
C TRP A 5 -5.56 5.00 10.26
N ILE A 6 -5.47 5.38 11.53
CA ILE A 6 -4.22 5.39 12.29
C ILE A 6 -3.70 3.95 12.44
N LEU A 7 -4.60 2.97 12.64
CA LEU A 7 -4.25 1.56 12.63
C LEU A 7 -3.60 1.13 11.31
N GLY A 8 -4.09 1.63 10.16
CA GLY A 8 -3.50 1.32 8.86
C GLY A 8 -2.07 1.82 8.71
N ILE A 9 -1.75 3.00 9.25
CA ILE A 9 -0.38 3.53 9.30
C ILE A 9 0.50 2.66 10.19
N VAL A 10 0.01 2.29 11.39
CA VAL A 10 0.74 1.43 12.32
C VAL A 10 1.02 0.07 11.69
N ILE A 11 0.04 -0.54 11.04
CA ILE A 11 0.19 -1.82 10.33
C ILE A 11 1.20 -1.69 9.19
N GLY A 12 1.11 -0.66 8.36
CA GLY A 12 2.07 -0.42 7.29
C GLY A 12 3.50 -0.25 7.82
N PHE A 13 3.66 0.47 8.94
CA PHE A 13 4.96 0.62 9.60
C PHE A 13 5.48 -0.71 10.17
N LEU A 14 4.62 -1.53 10.78
CA LEU A 14 4.98 -2.87 11.26
C LEU A 14 5.42 -3.77 10.09
N ILE A 15 4.75 -3.73 8.95
CA ILE A 15 5.16 -4.47 7.74
C ILE A 15 6.57 -4.05 7.31
N LEU A 16 6.88 -2.75 7.31
CA LEU A 16 8.23 -2.28 6.98
C LEU A 16 9.27 -2.73 8.01
N ARG A 17 8.94 -2.61 9.30
CA ARG A 17 9.84 -2.98 10.40
C ARG A 17 10.15 -4.48 10.41
N TYR A 18 9.16 -5.31 10.11
CA TYR A 18 9.25 -6.77 10.15
C TYR A 18 9.35 -7.40 8.76
N ALA A 19 9.66 -6.62 7.71
CA ALA A 19 9.71 -7.11 6.33
C ALA A 19 10.66 -8.31 6.15
N TYR A 20 11.76 -8.35 6.89
CA TYR A 20 12.72 -9.46 6.85
C TYR A 20 12.13 -10.73 7.50
N GLN A 21 11.49 -10.59 8.65
CA GLN A 21 10.80 -11.68 9.34
C GLN A 21 9.63 -12.22 8.52
N ILE A 22 8.86 -11.32 7.89
CA ILE A 22 7.77 -11.67 6.98
C ILE A 22 8.32 -12.46 5.80
N LYS A 23 9.41 -12.00 5.16
CA LYS A 23 10.06 -12.74 4.07
C LYS A 23 10.50 -14.13 4.52
N ASN A 24 11.16 -14.23 5.68
CA ASN A 24 11.67 -15.51 6.18
C ASN A 24 10.54 -16.48 6.52
N PHE A 25 9.38 -15.97 6.95
CA PHE A 25 8.19 -16.78 7.21
C PHE A 25 7.46 -17.17 5.91
N SER A 26 7.31 -16.23 4.97
CA SER A 26 6.58 -16.45 3.71
C SER A 26 7.38 -17.17 2.64
N GLY A 27 8.69 -17.27 2.80
CA GLY A 27 9.60 -17.68 1.74
C GLY A 27 9.73 -16.63 0.64
N ASN A 28 10.41 -17.00 -0.45
CA ASN A 28 10.54 -16.14 -1.62
C ASN A 28 9.28 -16.24 -2.50
N TRP A 29 8.79 -15.10 -2.97
CA TRP A 29 7.67 -15.01 -3.89
C TRP A 29 8.18 -15.01 -5.33
N ASP A 30 7.83 -16.03 -6.12
CA ASP A 30 8.31 -16.18 -7.50
C ASP A 30 8.00 -14.97 -8.38
N TRP A 31 6.83 -14.34 -8.23
CA TRP A 31 6.49 -13.14 -8.98
C TRP A 31 7.37 -11.96 -8.59
N ALA A 32 7.71 -11.83 -7.31
CA ALA A 32 8.50 -10.72 -6.80
C ALA A 32 9.96 -10.86 -7.21
N GLU A 33 10.52 -12.07 -7.16
CA GLU A 33 11.87 -12.34 -7.65
C GLU A 33 11.97 -12.16 -9.18
N LYS A 34 10.93 -12.50 -9.95
CA LYS A 34 10.89 -12.27 -11.41
C LYS A 34 10.82 -10.79 -11.79
N VAL A 35 10.08 -9.97 -11.02
CA VAL A 35 9.89 -8.54 -11.30
C VAL A 35 11.04 -7.69 -10.77
N PHE A 36 11.50 -7.96 -9.55
CA PHE A 36 12.49 -7.11 -8.85
C PHE A 36 13.90 -7.72 -8.81
N GLY A 37 14.09 -8.95 -9.31
CA GLY A 37 15.36 -9.67 -9.28
C GLY A 37 15.65 -10.32 -7.93
N ALA A 38 16.92 -10.68 -7.70
CA ALA A 38 17.35 -11.39 -6.50
C ALA A 38 17.06 -10.60 -5.20
N GLY A 39 16.30 -11.21 -4.30
CA GLY A 39 15.82 -10.57 -3.08
C GLY A 39 14.56 -9.71 -3.30
N GLY A 40 13.95 -9.81 -4.48
CA GLY A 40 12.76 -9.07 -4.89
C GLY A 40 11.57 -9.23 -3.96
N THR A 41 11.46 -10.37 -3.27
CA THR A 41 10.44 -10.60 -2.24
C THR A 41 10.57 -9.61 -1.08
N HIS A 42 11.80 -9.29 -0.66
CA HIS A 42 12.02 -8.29 0.38
C HIS A 42 11.52 -6.91 -0.07
N THR A 43 11.84 -6.55 -1.31
CA THR A 43 11.45 -5.28 -1.92
C THR A 43 9.93 -5.19 -2.07
N ALA A 44 9.29 -6.26 -2.53
CA ALA A 44 7.84 -6.35 -2.66
C ALA A 44 7.12 -6.17 -1.31
N ILE A 45 7.58 -6.85 -0.24
CA ILE A 45 7.00 -6.70 1.10
C ILE A 45 7.14 -5.26 1.60
N LYS A 46 8.31 -4.63 1.38
CA LYS A 46 8.50 -3.21 1.71
C LYS A 46 7.57 -2.31 0.90
N LEU A 47 7.39 -2.60 -0.39
CA LEU A 47 6.50 -1.83 -1.27
C LEU A 47 5.05 -1.89 -0.76
N VAL A 48 4.59 -3.06 -0.34
CA VAL A 48 3.25 -3.26 0.25
C VAL A 48 3.10 -2.43 1.54
N GLY A 49 4.10 -2.43 2.41
CA GLY A 49 4.10 -1.61 3.63
C GLY A 49 4.01 -0.11 3.34
N ILE A 50 4.79 0.39 2.37
CA ILE A 50 4.74 1.79 1.93
C ILE A 50 3.36 2.14 1.36
N LEU A 51 2.82 1.31 0.47
CA LEU A 51 1.50 1.53 -0.12
C LEU A 51 0.41 1.55 0.95
N ALA A 52 0.46 0.65 1.93
CA ALA A 52 -0.48 0.63 3.05
C ALA A 52 -0.46 1.95 3.84
N ILE A 53 0.73 2.52 4.10
CA ILE A 53 0.86 3.83 4.75
C ILE A 53 0.28 4.93 3.87
N ILE A 54 0.64 4.98 2.58
CA ILE A 54 0.15 6.00 1.64
C ILE A 54 -1.38 5.96 1.56
N PHE A 55 -1.98 4.78 1.38
CA PHE A 55 -3.44 4.64 1.35
C PHE A 55 -4.09 5.02 2.67
N SER A 56 -3.47 4.71 3.81
CA SER A 56 -3.99 5.10 5.12
C SER A 56 -3.96 6.61 5.31
N VAL A 57 -2.90 7.28 4.89
CA VAL A 57 -2.79 8.76 4.90
C VAL A 57 -3.81 9.39 3.94
N MET A 58 -3.95 8.85 2.73
CA MET A 58 -4.96 9.31 1.77
C MET A 58 -6.39 9.10 2.28
N ALA A 59 -6.64 8.03 3.04
CA ALA A 59 -7.94 7.78 3.67
C ALA A 59 -8.22 8.74 4.84
N MET A 60 -7.18 9.14 5.59
CA MET A 60 -7.30 10.12 6.66
C MET A 60 -7.73 11.50 6.17
N THR A 61 -7.19 11.93 5.03
CA THR A 61 -7.46 13.26 4.45
C THR A 61 -8.74 13.31 3.61
N GLY A 62 -9.44 12.18 3.45
CA GLY A 62 -10.53 12.05 2.48
C GLY A 62 -10.04 12.09 1.02
N GLY A 63 -8.72 12.06 0.81
CA GLY A 63 -8.06 12.13 -0.48
C GLY A 63 -8.41 10.97 -1.41
N ILE A 64 -8.86 9.82 -0.90
CA ILE A 64 -9.42 8.74 -1.74
C ILE A 64 -10.64 9.22 -2.53
N ARG A 65 -11.54 10.03 -1.94
CA ARG A 65 -12.68 10.59 -2.68
C ARG A 65 -12.19 11.60 -3.73
N SER A 66 -11.23 12.45 -3.38
CA SER A 66 -10.65 13.43 -4.31
C SER A 66 -9.83 12.78 -5.43
N PHE A 67 -9.14 11.68 -5.17
CA PHE A 67 -8.40 10.89 -6.16
C PHE A 67 -9.36 10.14 -7.08
N LEU A 68 -10.38 9.48 -6.54
CA LEU A 68 -11.40 8.81 -7.37
C LEU A 68 -12.18 9.82 -8.22
N VAL A 69 -12.63 10.94 -7.66
CA VAL A 69 -13.34 11.99 -8.44
C VAL A 69 -12.40 12.67 -9.44
N GLY A 70 -11.14 12.94 -9.07
CA GLY A 70 -10.17 13.61 -9.95
C GLY A 70 -9.60 12.72 -11.06
N THR A 71 -9.45 11.43 -10.82
CA THR A 71 -8.93 10.47 -11.80
C THR A 71 -10.06 9.83 -12.60
N ILE A 72 -11.09 9.29 -11.95
CA ILE A 72 -12.21 8.61 -12.63
C ILE A 72 -13.21 9.62 -13.20
N GLY A 73 -13.53 10.70 -12.47
CA GLY A 73 -14.45 11.74 -12.97
C GLY A 73 -13.92 12.53 -14.18
N ARG A 74 -12.62 12.43 -14.48
CA ARG A 74 -12.02 12.96 -15.70
C ARG A 74 -12.25 12.07 -16.93
N PHE A 75 -12.41 10.76 -16.72
CA PHE A 75 -12.65 9.79 -17.81
C PHE A 75 -14.15 9.44 -17.96
N PHE A 76 -14.93 9.54 -16.88
CA PHE A 76 -16.39 9.48 -16.90
C PHE A 76 -16.93 10.81 -16.35
N PRO A 77 -17.15 11.83 -17.21
CA PRO A 77 -17.96 12.96 -16.81
C PRO A 77 -19.36 12.40 -16.51
N LEU A 78 -19.75 12.41 -15.23
CA LEU A 78 -21.14 12.18 -14.86
C LEU A 78 -21.91 13.38 -15.40
N SER A 79 -22.41 13.26 -16.63
CA SER A 79 -23.46 14.14 -17.11
C SER A 79 -24.71 13.81 -16.30
N GLN A 80 -25.06 14.76 -15.44
CA GLN A 80 -26.24 14.88 -14.56
C GLN A 80 -25.96 14.54 -13.09
#